data_AF-A0A142J8D6-F1
#
_entry.id   AF-A0A142J8D6-F1
#
_cell.length_a   1.000
_cell.length_b   1.000
_cell.length_c   1.000
_cell.angle_alpha   90.00
_cell.angle_beta   90.00
_cell.angle_gamma   90.00
#
_symmetry.space_group_name_H-M   'P 1'
#
loop_
_entity.id
_entity.type
_entity.pdbx_description
1 polymer ?
#
loop_
_entity_poly.entity_id
_entity_poly.type
_entity_poly.pdbx_seq_one_letter_code
_entity_poly.pdbx_strand_id
1 'polypeptide(L)' 'GKDISKIVIEILNKYGYKSKEDKIYLQTFDFDELKRIRKELGYQGKLIMLVGENDWNEAPTDYEYIKSEEGIAEVAQY' A
#
# COMPACT_ATOMS: atom_id res chain seq x y z
N GLY A 1 -6.09 -18.05 -0.80
CA GLY A 1 -6.43 -17.00 0.18
C GLY A 1 -7.58 -16.16 -0.35
N LYS A 2 -8.16 -15.29 0.48
CA LYS A 2 -9.11 -14.25 0.01
C LYS A 2 -8.31 -13.03 -0.47
N ASP A 3 -8.79 -12.36 -1.52
CA ASP A 3 -8.19 -11.13 -2.03
C ASP A 3 -8.65 -9.92 -1.21
N ILE A 4 -7.98 -9.70 -0.08
CA ILE A 4 -8.41 -8.73 0.93
C ILE A 4 -8.33 -7.30 0.38
N SER A 5 -7.27 -6.94 -0.34
CA SER A 5 -7.10 -5.59 -0.86
C SER A 5 -8.21 -5.20 -1.83
N LYS A 6 -8.63 -6.11 -2.72
CA LYS A 6 -9.77 -5.88 -3.60
C LYS A 6 -11.04 -5.61 -2.81
N ILE A 7 -11.33 -6.43 -1.80
CA ILE A 7 -12.52 -6.27 -0.94
C ILE A 7 -12.47 -4.92 -0.20
N VAL A 8 -11.33 -4.55 0.36
CA VAL A 8 -11.15 -3.28 1.06
C VAL A 8 -11.40 -2.11 0.10
N ILE A 9 -10.79 -2.10 -1.09
CA ILE A 9 -10.97 -1.03 -2.07
C ILE A 9 -12.41 -0.94 -2.56
N GLU A 10 -13.09 -2.08 -2.79
CA GLU A 10 -14.51 -2.11 -3.13
C GLU A 10 -15.37 -1.47 -2.02
N ILE A 11 -15.06 -1.75 -0.76
CA ILE A 11 -15.74 -1.13 0.39
C ILE A 11 -15.46 0.38 0.44
N LEU A 12 -14.19 0.80 0.34
CA LEU A 12 -13.83 2.23 0.32
C LEU A 12 -14.58 2.97 -0.80
N ASN A 13 -14.59 2.40 -1.99
CA ASN A 13 -15.32 2.92 -3.13
C ASN A 13 -16.83 3.00 -2.89
N LYS A 14 -17.42 1.98 -2.25
CA LYS A 14 -18.84 1.95 -1.91
C LYS A 14 -19.24 3.08 -0.94
N TYR A 15 -18.36 3.42 0.00
CA TYR A 15 -18.59 4.49 0.98
C TYR A 15 -18.09 5.87 0.53
N GLY A 16 -17.57 5.99 -0.69
CA GLY A 16 -17.16 7.28 -1.28
C GLY A 16 -15.71 7.68 -1.04
N TYR A 17 -14.91 6.83 -0.38
CA TYR A 17 -13.47 7.07 -0.16
C TYR A 17 -12.66 6.66 -1.39
N LYS A 18 -12.41 7.59 -2.30
CA LYS A 18 -11.81 7.29 -3.61
C LYS A 18 -10.60 8.15 -3.95
N SER A 19 -10.41 9.26 -3.25
CA SER A 19 -9.50 10.34 -3.62
C SER A 19 -8.60 10.76 -2.47
N LYS A 20 -7.57 11.55 -2.77
CA LYS A 20 -6.66 12.10 -1.75
C LYS A 20 -7.32 13.15 -0.86
N GLU A 21 -8.48 13.69 -1.24
CA GLU A 21 -9.23 14.66 -0.45
C GLU A 21 -9.98 13.98 0.70
N ASP A 22 -10.28 12.68 0.55
CA ASP A 22 -10.99 11.91 1.54
C ASP A 22 -10.14 11.72 2.82
N LYS A 23 -10.83 11.72 3.96
CA LYS A 23 -10.22 11.63 5.31
C LYS A 23 -9.89 10.19 5.70
N ILE A 24 -9.19 9.48 4.81
CA ILE A 24 -8.72 8.11 5.06
C ILE A 24 -7.28 7.94 4.56
N TYR A 25 -6.57 7.03 5.22
CA TYR A 25 -5.27 6.55 4.80
C TYR A 25 -5.32 5.03 4.75
N LEU A 26 -5.05 4.46 3.59
CA LEU A 26 -4.85 3.02 3.43
C LEU A 26 -3.36 2.73 3.64
N GLN A 27 -3.03 1.68 4.39
CA GLN A 27 -1.65 1.35 4.73
C GLN A 27 -1.37 -0.15 4.52
N THR A 28 -0.15 -0.50 4.13
CA THR A 28 0.30 -1.88 3.94
C THR A 28 1.79 -2.04 4.25
N PHE A 29 2.18 -3.21 4.75
CA PHE A 29 3.59 -3.62 4.93
C PHE A 29 4.17 -4.31 3.68
N ASP A 30 3.30 -4.75 2.78
CA ASP A 30 3.67 -5.47 1.57
C ASP A 30 3.87 -4.48 0.41
N PHE A 31 5.10 -4.42 -0.11
CA PHE A 31 5.47 -3.51 -1.18
C PHE A 31 4.84 -3.90 -2.53
N ASP A 32 4.74 -5.19 -2.83
CA ASP A 32 4.09 -5.64 -4.06
C ASP A 32 2.59 -5.37 -4.01
N GLU A 33 1.97 -5.53 -2.83
CA GLU A 33 0.57 -5.19 -2.66
C GLU A 33 0.33 -3.68 -2.77
N LEU A 34 1.26 -2.84 -2.30
CA LEU A 34 1.20 -1.38 -2.51
C LEU A 34 1.19 -1.03 -4.00
N LYS A 35 2.06 -1.66 -4.79
CA LYS A 35 2.11 -1.49 -6.26
C LYS A 35 0.79 -1.92 -6.89
N ARG A 36 0.27 -3.08 -6.48
CA ARG A 36 -0.98 -3.66 -6.98
C ARG A 36 -2.20 -2.78 -6.67
N ILE A 37 -2.32 -2.30 -5.43
CA ILE A 37 -3.39 -1.37 -5.00
C ILE A 37 -3.40 -0.13 -5.88
N ARG A 38 -2.21 0.42 -6.17
CA ARG A 38 -2.09 1.65 -6.95
C ARG A 38 -2.32 1.45 -8.44
N LYS A 39 -1.68 0.46 -9.05
CA LYS A 39 -1.66 0.25 -10.51
C LYS A 39 -2.81 -0.62 -11.01
N GLU A 40 -3.07 -1.75 -10.36
CA GLU A 40 -4.06 -2.72 -10.84
C GLU A 40 -5.46 -2.44 -10.30
N LEU A 41 -5.57 -2.17 -8.99
CA LEU A 41 -6.86 -1.88 -8.35
C LEU A 41 -7.24 -0.40 -8.45
N GLY A 42 -6.32 0.45 -8.91
CA GLY A 42 -6.58 1.82 -9.31
C GLY A 42 -6.94 2.77 -8.17
N TYR A 43 -6.60 2.44 -6.91
CA TYR A 43 -6.95 3.29 -5.77
C TYR A 43 -6.24 4.64 -5.83
N GLN A 44 -7.03 5.72 -5.89
CA GLN A 44 -6.51 7.09 -6.02
C GLN A 44 -6.38 7.82 -4.68
N GLY A 45 -6.81 7.19 -3.57
CA GLY A 45 -6.71 7.76 -2.24
C GLY A 45 -5.29 7.81 -1.67
N LYS A 46 -5.17 8.26 -0.43
CA LYS A 46 -3.89 8.27 0.28
C LYS A 46 -3.48 6.83 0.63
N LEU A 47 -2.30 6.43 0.17
CA LEU A 47 -1.71 5.11 0.37
C LEU A 47 -0.36 5.29 1.08
N ILE A 48 -0.11 4.52 2.13
CA ILE A 48 1.09 4.60 2.97
C ILE A 48 1.79 3.24 2.98
N MET A 49 3.10 3.24 2.71
CA MET A 49 3.96 2.11 2.99
C MET A 49 4.35 2.11 4.47
N LEU A 50 4.06 1.02 5.17
CA LEU A 50 4.58 0.79 6.51
C LEU A 50 5.95 0.11 6.41
N VAL A 51 6.90 0.58 7.21
CA VAL A 51 8.25 0.04 7.26
C VAL A 51 8.43 -0.68 8.58
N GLY A 52 8.80 -1.97 8.50
CA GLY A 52 9.12 -2.80 9.65
C GLY A 52 10.59 -3.22 9.66
N GLU A 53 10.88 -4.27 10.41
CA GLU A 53 12.16 -4.96 10.41
C GLU A 53 12.02 -6.30 9.69
N ASN A 54 13.04 -6.71 8.92
CA ASN A 54 13.02 -7.99 8.19
C ASN A 54 12.79 -9.20 9.12
N ASP A 55 13.28 -9.11 10.35
CA ASP A 55 13.12 -10.15 11.38
C ASP A 55 11.67 -10.35 11.84
N TRP A 56 10.77 -9.39 11.57
CA TRP A 56 9.35 -9.55 11.90
C TRP A 56 8.64 -10.54 10.97
N ASN A 57 9.20 -10.78 9.77
CA ASN A 57 8.61 -11.65 8.75
C ASN A 57 7.12 -11.34 8.46
N GLU A 58 6.76 -10.05 8.56
CA GLU A 58 5.37 -9.56 8.44
C GLU A 58 4.87 -9.64 6.99
N ALA A 59 5.76 -9.40 6.02
CA ALA A 59 5.46 -9.44 4.59
C ALA A 59 6.71 -9.91 3.81
N PRO A 60 6.57 -10.41 2.58
CA PRO A 60 7.69 -10.73 1.70
C PRO A 60 8.34 -9.44 1.11
N THR A 61 8.54 -8.43 1.95
CA THR A 61 9.15 -7.14 1.62
C THR A 61 10.55 -7.09 2.23
N ASP A 62 11.53 -6.64 1.46
CA ASP A 62 12.84 -6.27 2.01
C ASP A 62 12.80 -4.84 2.58
N TYR A 63 12.58 -4.72 3.88
CA TYR A 63 12.49 -3.42 4.54
C TYR A 63 13.84 -2.67 4.56
N GLU A 64 14.97 -3.36 4.51
CA GLU A 64 16.28 -2.70 4.44
C GLU A 64 16.44 -1.99 3.09
N TYR A 65 15.99 -2.63 2.00
CA TYR A 65 15.89 -1.96 0.71
C TYR A 65 14.94 -0.76 0.77
N ILE A 66 13.74 -0.93 1.35
CA ILE A 66 12.74 0.16 1.45
C ILE A 66 13.27 1.35 2.26
N LYS A 67 14.12 1.13 3.26
CA LYS A 67 14.76 2.21 4.06
C LYS A 67 15.87 2.96 3.31
N SER A 68 16.40 2.40 2.21
CA SER A 68 17.42 3.07 1.38
C SER A 68 16.84 4.25 0.60
N GLU A 69 17.69 5.19 0.17
CA GLU A 69 17.23 6.32 -0.67
C GLU A 69 16.56 5.86 -1.96
N GLU A 70 17.10 4.80 -2.58
CA GLU A 70 16.56 4.19 -3.80
C GLU A 70 15.18 3.58 -3.55
N GLY A 71 15.03 2.82 -2.45
CA GLY A 71 13.76 2.22 -2.08
C GLY A 71 12.69 3.24 -1.74
N ILE A 72 13.04 4.31 -0.99
CA ILE A 72 12.12 5.42 -0.71
C ILE A 72 11.70 6.12 -2.02
N ALA A 73 12.64 6.36 -2.93
CA ALA A 73 12.34 6.96 -4.22
C ALA A 73 11.44 6.07 -5.08
N GLU A 74 11.59 4.75 -5.01
CA GLU A 74 10.71 3.80 -5.69
C GLU A 74 9.30 3.81 -5.08
N VAL A 75 9.19 3.74 -3.74
CA VAL A 75 7.90 3.80 -3.03
C VAL A 75 7.12 5.07 -3.39
N ALA A 76 7.80 6.21 -3.51
CA ALA A 76 7.16 7.49 -3.85
C ALA A 76 6.52 7.54 -5.24
N GLN A 77 6.81 6.59 -6.14
CA GLN A 77 6.19 6.51 -7.46
C GLN A 77 4.75 5.97 -7.43
N TYR A 78 4.34 5.40 -6.29
CA TYR A 78 3.06 4.74 -6.10
C TYR A 78 2.18 5.58 -5.16
#